data_AF-A0A2H0WXZ7-F1
#
_entry.id   AF-A0A2H0WXZ7-F1
#
_cell.length_a   1.000
_cell.length_b   1.000
_cell.length_c   1.000
_cell.angle_alpha   90.00
_cell.angle_beta   90.00
_cell.angle_gamma   90.00
#
_symmetry.space_group_name_H-M   'P 1'
#
loop_
_entity.id
_entity.type
_entity.pdbx_description
1 polymer ?
#
loop_
_entity_poly.entity_id
_entity_poly.type
_entity_poly.pdbx_seq_one_letter_code
_entity_poly.pdbx_strand_id
1 'polypeptide(L)' 'MSRQCAICGKKGKMVWKLKKLRGKYNPTIKKRKQPNLQWATLSSGKRVKACTKCIKTLGKRK' A
#
# COMPACT_ATOMS: atom_id res chain seq x y z
N MET A 1 -5.28 -13.95 -7.02
CA MET A 1 -4.86 -12.59 -7.43
C MET A 1 -3.79 -12.04 -6.47
N SER A 2 -2.64 -11.63 -6.99
CA SER A 2 -1.59 -10.96 -6.20
C SER A 2 -2.13 -9.66 -5.58
N ARG A 3 -1.98 -9.46 -4.26
CA ARG A 3 -2.28 -8.18 -3.56
C ARG A 3 -1.14 -7.18 -3.83
N GLN A 4 -0.99 -6.81 -5.09
CA GLN A 4 0.08 -5.94 -5.57
C GLN A 4 -0.50 -4.80 -6.41
N CYS A 5 0.13 -3.63 -6.32
CA CYS A 5 -0.21 -2.50 -7.18
C CYS A 5 0.29 -2.77 -8.61
N ALA A 6 -0.60 -2.67 -9.59
CA ALA A 6 -0.25 -2.85 -11.00
C ALA A 6 0.71 -1.76 -11.54
N ILE A 7 0.75 -0.57 -10.93
CA ILE A 7 1.53 0.59 -11.43
C ILE A 7 2.94 0.64 -10.82
N CYS A 8 3.07 0.43 -9.52
CA CYS A 8 4.36 0.59 -8.80
C CYS A 8 4.85 -0.70 -8.14
N GLY A 9 4.18 -1.83 -8.35
CA GLY A 9 4.60 -3.12 -7.81
C GLY A 9 4.55 -3.23 -6.28
N LYS A 10 4.02 -2.24 -5.56
CA LYS A 10 3.91 -2.29 -4.10
C LYS A 10 3.19 -3.53 -3.63
N LYS A 11 3.87 -4.30 -2.78
CA LYS A 11 3.37 -5.51 -2.13
C LYS A 11 3.29 -5.34 -0.61
N GLY A 12 2.52 -6.21 0.03
CA GLY A 12 2.46 -6.23 1.50
C GLY A 12 3.81 -6.56 2.10
N LYS A 13 4.18 -5.84 3.17
CA LYS A 13 5.45 -6.03 3.91
C LYS A 13 5.19 -6.55 5.32
N MET A 14 6.11 -7.38 5.82
CA MET A 14 6.12 -7.79 7.22
C MET A 14 6.77 -6.67 8.04
N VAL A 15 6.11 -6.26 9.13
CA VAL A 15 6.63 -5.24 10.05
C VAL A 15 6.38 -5.67 11.49
N TRP A 16 7.24 -5.21 12.39
CA TRP A 16 7.02 -5.38 13.81
C TRP A 16 5.97 -4.38 14.31
N LYS A 17 5.04 -4.85 15.15
CA LYS A 17 4.24 -3.98 15.99
C LYS A 17 5.12 -3.58 17.17
N LEU A 18 5.30 -2.28 17.37
CA LEU A 18 6.08 -1.74 18.48
C LEU A 18 5.14 -1.27 19.60
N LYS A 19 5.49 -1.54 20.86
CA LYS A 19 4.82 -0.98 22.05
C LYS A 19 5.83 -0.14 22.84
N LYS A 20 5.47 1.09 23.20
CA LYS A 20 6.28 1.94 24.08
C LYS A 20 5.95 1.55 25.52
N LEU A 21 6.94 1.04 26.24
CA LEU A 21 6.76 0.62 27.63
C LEU A 21 7.17 1.74 28.60
N ARG A 22 8.24 2.49 28.27
CA ARG A 22 8.65 3.72 28.99
C ARG A 22 9.38 4.69 28.05
N GLY A 23 10.66 4.45 27.76
CA GLY A 23 11.49 5.30 26.90
C GLY A 23 11.68 4.77 25.46
N LYS A 24 11.75 3.44 25.30
CA LYS A 24 12.01 2.79 23.99
C LYS A 24 10.78 2.03 23.48
N TYR A 25 10.68 1.95 22.16
CA TYR A 25 9.73 1.11 21.45
C TYR A 25 10.25 -0.33 21.35
N ASN A 26 9.57 -1.27 21.99
CA ASN A 26 9.92 -2.69 21.91
C ASN A 26 9.08 -3.42 20.85
N PRO A 27 9.70 -4.27 20.01
CA PRO A 27 8.97 -5.14 19.10
C PRO A 27 8.17 -6.20 19.88
N THR A 28 6.92 -6.40 19.47
CA THR A 28 6.00 -7.37 20.08
C THR A 28 5.70 -8.50 19.10
N ILE A 29 4.84 -8.26 18.11
CA ILE A 29 4.39 -9.27 17.15
C ILE A 29 4.69 -8.80 15.72
N LYS A 30 5.10 -9.71 14.84
CA LYS A 30 5.21 -9.43 13.40
C LYS A 30 3.81 -9.41 12.79
N LYS A 31 3.43 -8.29 12.15
CA LYS A 31 2.17 -8.13 11.41
C LYS A 31 2.46 -7.79 9.95
N ARG A 32 1.69 -8.38 9.04
CA ARG A 32 1.70 -7.99 7.63
C ARG A 32 0.91 -6.70 7.43
N LYS A 33 1.54 -5.69 6.84
CA LYS A 33 0.87 -4.46 6.38
C LYS A 33 0.63 -4.54 4.89
N GLN A 34 -0.63 -4.45 4.48
CA GLN A 34 -1.05 -4.50 3.09
C GLN A 34 -1.05 -3.10 2.47
N PRO A 35 -0.73 -2.97 1.17
CA PRO A 35 -0.93 -1.72 0.45
C PRO A 35 -2.43 -1.40 0.36
N ASN A 36 -2.79 -0.11 0.43
CA ASN A 36 -4.15 0.35 0.17
C ASN A 36 -4.41 0.32 -1.35
N LEU A 37 -4.97 -0.80 -1.82
CA LEU A 37 -5.28 -1.04 -3.23
C LEU A 37 -6.74 -0.71 -3.50
N GLN A 38 -6.98 0.12 -4.52
CA GLN A 38 -8.30 0.49 -5.00
C GLN A 38 -8.38 0.29 -6.51
N TRP A 39 -9.59 0.17 -7.03
CA TRP A 39 -9.82 0.11 -8.46
C TRP A 39 -9.69 1.50 -9.07
N ALA A 40 -8.91 1.60 -10.14
CA ALA A 40 -8.77 2.84 -10.91
C ALA A 40 -8.88 2.54 -12.40
N THR A 41 -9.47 3.47 -13.14
CA THR A 41 -9.49 3.47 -14.59
C THR A 41 -8.25 4.20 -15.10
N LEU A 42 -7.47 3.53 -15.94
CA LEU A 42 -6.35 4.15 -16.65
C LEU A 42 -6.89 5.02 -17.79
N SER A 43 -6.07 5.94 -18.29
CA SER A 43 -6.39 6.73 -19.49
C SER A 43 -6.64 5.87 -20.73
N SER A 44 -6.11 4.64 -20.74
CA SER A 44 -6.36 3.63 -21.77
C SER A 44 -7.72 2.91 -21.63
N GLY A 45 -8.59 3.32 -20.71
CA GLY A 45 -9.91 2.72 -20.45
C GLY A 45 -9.88 1.42 -19.63
N LYS A 46 -8.69 0.81 -19.44
CA LYS A 46 -8.54 -0.42 -18.64
C LYS A 46 -8.67 -0.15 -17.14
N ARG A 47 -9.35 -1.05 -16.43
CA ARG A 47 -9.54 -0.99 -14.98
C ARG A 47 -8.50 -1.87 -14.27
N VAL A 48 -7.71 -1.27 -13.37
CA VAL A 48 -6.63 -1.96 -12.64
C VAL A 48 -6.70 -1.70 -11.14
N LYS A 49 -6.17 -2.64 -10.34
CA LYS A 49 -5.94 -2.39 -8.90
C LYS A 49 -4.64 -1.60 -8.74
N ALA A 50 -4.77 -0.35 -8.33
CA ALA A 50 -3.66 0.56 -8.08
C ALA A 50 -3.65 1.02 -6.62
N CYS A 51 -2.47 1.35 -6.09
CA CYS A 51 -2.40 1.93 -4.75
C CYS A 51 -2.88 3.37 -4.74
N THR A 52 -3.47 3.82 -3.64
CA THR A 52 -4.03 5.18 -3.50
C THR A 52 -3.03 6.29 -3.83
N LYS A 53 -1.74 6.11 -3.53
CA LYS A 53 -0.69 7.07 -3.92
C LYS A 53 -0.58 7.23 -5.45
N CYS A 54 -0.64 6.12 -6.20
CA CYS A 54 -0.59 6.14 -7.66
C CYS A 54 -1.86 6.72 -8.27
N ILE A 55 -3.02 6.45 -7.67
CA ILE A 55 -4.31 7.03 -8.11
C ILE A 55 -4.28 8.55 -7.91
N LYS A 56 -3.80 9.01 -6.75
CA LYS A 56 -3.65 10.45 -6.48
C LYS A 56 -2.71 11.14 -7.47
N THR A 57 -1.62 10.49 -7.90
CA THR A 57 -0.73 11.05 -8.93
C THR A 57 -1.33 11.05 -10.32
N LEU A 58 -2.15 10.05 -10.65
CA LEU A 58 -2.88 10.02 -11.93
C LEU A 58 -3.84 11.21 -12.05
N GLY A 59 -4.56 11.54 -10.97
CA GLY A 59 -5.47 12.69 -10.95
C GLY A 59 -4.82 14.07 -11.06
N LYS A 60 -3.49 14.18 -10.84
CA LYS A 60 -2.75 15.45 -10.97
C LYS A 60 -2.23 15.73 -12.39
N ARG A 61 -2.23 14.71 -13.26
CA ARG A 61 -1.74 14.79 -14.65
C ARG A 61 -2.89 14.84 -15.67
N LYS A 62 -4.13 14.84 -15.19
CA LYS A 62 -5.29 15.29 -15.97
C LYS A 62 -5.32 16.80 -15.92
#